data_AF-A0A0Q8MTA9-F1
#
_entry.id   AF-A0A0Q8MTA9-F1
#
_cell.length_a   1.000
_cell.length_b   1.000
_cell.length_c   1.000
_cell.angle_alpha   90.00
_cell.angle_beta   90.00
_cell.angle_gamma   90.00
#
_symmetry.space_group_name_H-M   'P 1'
#
loop_
_entity.id
_entity.type
_entity.pdbx_description
1 polymer ?
#
loop_
_entity_poly.entity_id
_entity_poly.type
_entity_poly.pdbx_seq_one_letter_code
_entity_poly.pdbx_strand_id
1 'polypeptide(L)'
;MTSIGDVIKIGAGAVVGGLLVFTVYSSLNALWWLPAAERHGREIEAAEATAATNKAIGELSNAADQARVRRRLCIERGGMYNFAKGECIEAKPVDHD
;
A
#
# COMPACT_ATOMS: atom_id res chain seq x y z
N MET A 1 -24.04 32.25 39.15
CA MET A 1 -25.26 31.79 38.46
C MET A 1 -25.09 32.18 37.00
N THR A 2 -24.71 31.23 36.14
CA THR A 2 -24.54 31.49 34.70
C THR A 2 -25.90 31.73 34.06
N SER A 3 -26.01 32.78 33.24
CA SER A 3 -27.26 33.10 32.56
C SER A 3 -27.57 32.03 31.50
N ILE A 4 -28.85 31.73 31.27
CA ILE A 4 -29.30 30.82 30.20
C ILE A 4 -28.75 31.27 28.84
N GLY A 5 -28.59 32.59 28.64
CA GLY A 5 -27.98 33.15 27.44
C GLY A 5 -26.50 32.79 27.26
N ASP A 6 -25.74 32.61 28.34
CA ASP A 6 -24.32 32.22 28.28
C ASP A 6 -24.18 30.74 27.95
N VAL A 7 -25.06 29.89 28.50
CA VAL A 7 -25.10 28.46 28.21
C VAL A 7 -25.41 28.19 26.73
N ILE A 8 -26.36 28.94 26.14
CA ILE A 8 -26.69 28.82 24.72
C ILE A 8 -25.52 29.24 23.82
N LYS A 9 -24.83 30.34 24.15
CA LYS A 9 -23.67 30.80 23.37
C LYS A 9 -22.51 29.83 23.42
N ILE A 10 -22.21 29.29 24.61
CA ILE A 10 -21.15 28.28 24.79
C ILE A 10 -21.51 27.00 24.05
N GLY A 11 -22.75 26.53 24.17
CA GLY A 11 -23.24 25.34 23.47
C GLY A 11 -23.18 25.50 21.94
N ALA A 12 -23.63 26.64 21.41
CA ALA A 12 -23.55 26.93 19.98
C ALA A 12 -22.10 26.98 19.48
N GLY A 13 -21.20 27.63 20.23
CA GLY A 13 -19.78 27.68 19.91
C GLY A 13 -19.12 26.29 19.90
N ALA A 14 -19.47 25.44 20.86
CA ALA A 14 -18.96 24.06 20.92
C ALA A 14 -19.45 23.21 19.73
N VAL A 15 -20.72 23.35 19.33
CA VAL A 15 -21.27 22.63 18.17
C VAL A 15 -20.57 23.07 16.89
N VAL A 16 -20.46 24.38 16.65
CA VAL A 16 -19.80 24.92 15.45
C VAL A 16 -18.32 24.55 15.41
N GLY A 17 -17.61 24.70 16.54
CA GLY A 17 -16.20 24.33 16.65
C GLY A 17 -15.99 22.83 16.41
N GLY A 18 -16.84 21.98 16.99
CA GLY A 18 -16.80 20.54 16.79
C GLY A 18 -17.03 20.14 15.32
N LEU A 19 -18.00 20.75 14.65
CA LEU A 19 -18.27 20.52 13.24
C LEU A 19 -17.11 20.96 12.34
N LEU A 20 -16.49 22.10 12.63
CA LEU A 20 -15.31 22.57 11.90
C LEU A 20 -14.12 21.62 12.06
N VAL A 21 -13.81 21.22 13.29
CA VAL A 21 -12.70 20.29 13.54
C VAL A 21 -12.97 18.94 12.87
N PHE A 22 -14.18 18.41 13.02
CA PHE A 22 -14.57 17.15 12.40
C PHE A 22 -14.43 17.20 10.87
N THR A 23 -15.00 18.22 10.23
CA THR A 23 -14.94 18.36 8.76
C THR A 23 -13.49 18.48 8.25
N VAL A 24 -12.65 19.27 8.91
CA VAL A 24 -11.23 19.40 8.53
C VAL A 24 -10.50 18.07 8.70
N TYR A 25 -10.66 17.40 9.84
CA TYR A 25 -9.95 16.15 10.09
C TYR A 25 -10.44 15.01 9.19
N SER A 26 -11.75 14.90 8.98
CA SER A 26 -12.35 13.92 8.07
C SER A 26 -11.88 14.11 6.63
N SER A 27 -11.77 15.35 6.16
CA SER A 27 -11.29 15.63 4.80
C SER A 27 -9.79 15.34 4.64
N LEU A 28 -8.95 15.70 5.62
CA LEU A 28 -7.55 15.29 5.62
C LEU A 28 -7.39 13.77 5.62
N ASN A 29 -8.20 13.07 6.42
CA ASN A 29 -8.12 11.62 6.53
C ASN A 29 -8.57 10.93 5.24
N ALA A 30 -9.68 11.37 4.65
CA ALA A 30 -10.22 10.80 3.42
C ALA A 30 -9.37 11.10 2.18
N LEU A 31 -8.81 12.31 2.07
CA LEU A 31 -8.13 12.76 0.86
C LEU A 31 -6.62 12.48 0.86
N TRP A 32 -5.98 12.47 2.04
CA TRP A 32 -4.54 12.28 2.14
C TRP A 32 -4.13 11.02 2.89
N TRP A 33 -4.59 10.83 4.13
CA TRP A 33 -4.02 9.77 4.97
C TRP A 33 -4.49 8.37 4.57
N LEU A 34 -5.77 8.15 4.31
CA LEU A 34 -6.28 6.83 3.89
C LEU A 34 -5.69 6.37 2.55
N PRO A 35 -5.66 7.20 1.47
CA PRO A 35 -5.07 6.77 0.21
C PRO A 35 -3.57 6.46 0.32
N ALA A 36 -2.83 7.24 1.11
CA ALA A 36 -1.40 7.00 1.34
C ALA A 36 -1.17 5.70 2.13
N ALA A 37 -1.98 5.45 3.16
CA ALA A 37 -1.91 4.23 3.96
C ALA A 37 -2.25 2.98 3.14
N GLU A 38 -3.29 3.04 2.28
CA GLU A 38 -3.64 1.92 1.40
C GLU A 38 -2.54 1.62 0.39
N ARG A 39 -1.92 2.64 -0.21
CA ARG A 39 -0.80 2.45 -1.13
C ARG A 39 0.36 1.73 -0.43
N HIS A 40 0.73 2.20 0.75
CA HIS A 40 1.80 1.59 1.51
C HIS A 40 1.45 0.15 1.97
N GLY A 41 0.20 -0.10 2.37
CA GLY A 41 -0.27 -1.44 2.73
C GLY A 41 -0.21 -2.42 1.56
N ARG A 42 -0.66 -2.00 0.36
CA ARG A 42 -0.59 -2.84 -0.85
C ARG A 42 0.85 -3.15 -1.28
N GLU A 43 1.77 -2.19 -1.13
CA GLU A 43 3.19 -2.41 -1.40
C GLU A 43 3.80 -3.45 -0.46
N ILE A 44 3.47 -3.39 0.84
CA ILE A 44 3.93 -4.37 1.83
C ILE A 44 3.35 -5.76 1.51
N GLU A 45 2.06 -5.85 1.21
CA GLU A 45 1.41 -7.13 0.89
C GLU A 45 2.00 -7.77 -0.39
N ALA A 46 2.26 -6.95 -1.43
CA ALA A 46 2.92 -7.41 -2.64
C ALA A 46 4.37 -7.88 -2.39
N ALA A 47 5.09 -7.18 -1.51
CA ALA A 47 6.44 -7.55 -1.11
C ALA A 47 6.45 -8.88 -0.34
N GLU A 48 5.52 -9.07 0.61
CA GLU A 48 5.37 -10.31 1.37
C GLU A 48 5.00 -11.50 0.48
N ALA A 49 4.04 -11.33 -0.43
CA ALA A 49 3.66 -12.36 -1.40
C ALA A 49 4.84 -12.76 -2.29
N THR A 50 5.67 -11.79 -2.69
CA THR A 50 6.88 -12.05 -3.48
C THR A 50 7.94 -12.79 -2.67
N ALA A 51 8.14 -12.41 -1.40
CA ALA A 51 9.06 -13.08 -0.50
C ALA A 51 8.64 -14.54 -0.22
N ALA A 52 7.35 -14.77 0.03
CA ALA A 52 6.79 -16.11 0.22
C ALA A 52 6.98 -16.99 -1.03
N THR A 53 6.73 -16.43 -2.22
CA THR A 53 6.96 -17.12 -3.50
C THR A 53 8.44 -17.48 -3.68
N ASN A 54 9.35 -16.55 -3.39
CA ASN A 54 10.80 -16.79 -3.49
C ASN A 54 11.27 -17.86 -2.50
N LYS A 55 10.69 -17.90 -1.30
CA LYS A 55 10.95 -18.94 -0.30
C LYS A 55 10.46 -20.31 -0.77
N ALA A 56 9.24 -20.41 -1.27
CA ALA A 56 8.69 -21.66 -1.83
C ALA A 56 9.50 -22.17 -3.02
N ILE A 57 9.99 -21.27 -3.87
CA ILE A 57 10.95 -21.61 -4.93
C ILE A 57 12.25 -22.13 -4.32
N GLY A 58 12.77 -21.47 -3.27
CA GLY A 58 13.94 -21.88 -2.49
C GLY A 58 13.85 -23.31 -1.94
N GLU A 59 12.65 -23.73 -1.53
CA GLU A 59 12.38 -25.05 -0.96
C GLU A 59 12.22 -26.18 -2.01
N LEU A 60 12.23 -25.85 -3.32
CA LEU A 60 12.31 -26.87 -4.37
C LEU A 60 13.63 -27.65 -4.25
N SER A 61 13.52 -28.96 -4.03
CA SER A 61 14.67 -29.87 -3.82
C SER A 61 15.61 -29.99 -5.02
N ASN A 62 15.16 -29.60 -6.21
CA ASN A 62 15.92 -29.66 -7.46
C ASN A 62 16.20 -28.26 -8.01
N ALA A 63 17.48 -27.90 -8.12
CA ALA A 63 17.94 -26.64 -8.70
C ALA A 63 17.51 -26.44 -10.16
N ALA A 64 17.31 -27.52 -10.92
CA ALA A 64 16.84 -27.44 -12.30
C ALA A 64 15.36 -27.03 -12.38
N ASP A 65 14.53 -27.51 -11.45
CA ASP A 65 13.10 -27.15 -11.38
C ASP A 65 12.93 -25.74 -10.83
N GLN A 66 13.78 -25.35 -9.88
CA GLN A 66 13.87 -23.99 -9.39
C GLN A 66 14.18 -22.99 -10.52
N ALA A 67 15.13 -23.32 -11.40
CA ALA A 67 15.47 -22.49 -12.56
C ALA A 67 14.33 -22.42 -13.59
N ARG A 68 13.60 -23.52 -13.82
CA ARG A 68 12.43 -23.52 -14.72
C ARG A 68 11.29 -22.65 -14.21
N VAL A 69 10.96 -22.78 -12.91
CA VAL A 69 9.88 -21.99 -12.29
C VAL A 69 10.24 -20.51 -12.30
N ARG A 70 11.48 -20.14 -11.95
CA ARG A 70 11.96 -18.75 -12.03
C ARG A 70 11.90 -18.17 -13.45
N ARG A 71 12.27 -18.95 -14.47
CA ARG A 71 12.16 -18.54 -15.88
C ARG A 71 10.72 -18.26 -16.27
N ARG A 72 9.80 -19.16 -15.92
CA ARG A 72 8.38 -19.04 -16.25
C ARG A 72 7.76 -17.81 -15.59
N LEU A 73 7.99 -17.64 -14.29
CA LEU A 73 7.53 -16.47 -13.54
C LEU A 73 8.08 -15.15 -14.11
N CYS A 74 9.33 -15.15 -14.57
CA CYS A 74 9.92 -13.96 -15.18
C CYS A 74 9.17 -13.52 -16.45
N ILE A 75 8.86 -14.48 -17.33
CA ILE A 75 8.12 -14.23 -18.57
C ILE A 75 6.67 -13.84 -18.28
N GLU A 76 6.01 -14.53 -17.33
CA GLU A 76 4.63 -14.23 -16.92
C GLU A 76 4.49 -12.83 -16.31
N ARG A 77 5.54 -12.31 -15.67
CA ARG A 77 5.61 -10.93 -15.14
C ARG A 77 6.06 -9.90 -16.18
N GLY A 78 6.25 -10.30 -17.44
CA GLY A 78 6.66 -9.39 -18.53
C GLY A 78 8.14 -9.04 -18.56
N GLY A 79 8.98 -9.73 -17.78
CA GLY A 79 10.43 -9.55 -17.76
C GLY A 79 11.17 -10.42 -18.80
N MET A 80 12.45 -10.11 -18.98
CA MET A 80 13.38 -10.94 -19.76
C MET A 80 14.30 -11.72 -18.84
N TYR A 81 14.36 -13.04 -19.01
CA TYR A 81 15.23 -13.88 -18.21
C TYR A 81 16.67 -13.86 -18.72
N ASN A 82 17.63 -13.52 -17.86
CA ASN A 82 19.05 -13.57 -18.17
C ASN A 82 19.60 -14.99 -17.87
N PHE A 83 19.80 -15.77 -18.93
CA PHE A 83 20.31 -17.14 -18.83
C PHE A 83 21.76 -17.23 -18.34
N ALA A 84 22.57 -16.18 -18.54
CA ALA A 84 23.98 -16.17 -18.13
C ALA A 84 24.14 -15.90 -16.62
N LYS A 85 23.25 -15.08 -16.05
CA LYS A 85 23.25 -14.75 -14.62
C LYS A 85 22.26 -15.56 -13.78
N GLY A 86 21.31 -16.24 -14.42
CA GLY A 86 20.26 -17.01 -13.74
C GLY A 86 19.17 -16.14 -13.10
N GLU A 87 19.05 -14.88 -13.52
CA GLU A 87 18.21 -13.85 -12.89
C GLU A 87 17.13 -13.34 -13.85
N CYS A 88 16.01 -12.89 -13.29
CA CYS A 88 14.99 -12.19 -14.06
C CYS A 88 15.35 -10.70 -14.15
N ILE A 89 15.40 -10.16 -15.37
CA ILE A 89 15.45 -8.73 -15.61
C ILE A 89 14.00 -8.29 -15.80
N GLU A 90 13.41 -7.72 -14.76
CA GLU A 90 12.06 -7.15 -14.85
C GLU A 90 12.07 -6.00 -15.87
N ALA A 91 11.09 -5.97 -16.77
CA ALA A 91 10.85 -4.79 -17.57
C ALA A 91 10.49 -3.66 -16.59
N LYS A 92 11.20 -2.53 -16.68
CA LYS A 92 10.89 -1.34 -15.89
C LYS A 92 9.37 -1.12 -15.93
N PRO A 93 8.68 -0.93 -14.79
CA PRO A 93 7.29 -0.49 -14.84
C PRO A 93 7.23 0.75 -15.73
N VAL A 94 6.26 0.81 -16.65
CA VAL A 94 6.02 2.02 -17.43
C VAL A 94 5.62 3.07 -16.41
N ASP A 95 6.53 4.02 -16.16
CA ASP A 95 6.25 5.22 -15.39
C ASP A 95 5.07 5.91 -16.11
N HIS A 96 3.88 5.81 -15.53
CA HIS A 96 2.75 6.63 -15.92
C HIS A 96 2.91 7.98 -15.21
N ASP A 97 3.77 8.83 -15.78
CA ASP A 97 3.79 10.28 -15.54
C ASP A 97 2.45 10.92 -15.95
#